data_AF-A0A950LNI2-F1
#
_entry.id   AF-A0A950LNI2-F1
#
_cell.length_a   1.000
_cell.length_b   1.000
_cell.length_c   1.000
_cell.angle_alpha   90.00
_cell.angle_beta   90.00
_cell.angle_gamma   90.00
#
_symmetry.space_group_name_H-M   'P 1'
#
loop_
_entity.id
_entity.type
_entity.pdbx_description
1 polymer ?
#
loop_
_entity_poly.entity_id
_entity_poly.type
_entity_poly.pdbx_seq_one_letter_code
_entity_poly.pdbx_strand_id
1 'polypeptide(L)' 'MPALFSGLAAALLASTAAFAADIKPAIVYDLGGKFDKSFNEGVYNGALKFKKETGVEFRDLEIQSDAQ' A
#
# COMPACT_ATOMS: atom_id res chain seq x y z
N MET A 1 19.70 38.16 -17.88
CA MET A 1 19.70 37.23 -16.72
C MET A 1 18.34 36.95 -16.05
N PRO A 2 17.30 37.82 -16.02
CA PRO A 2 16.11 37.55 -15.19
C PRO A 2 15.25 36.39 -15.69
N ALA A 3 15.20 36.16 -17.01
CA ALA A 3 14.45 35.05 -17.61
C ALA A 3 14.96 33.66 -17.19
N LEU A 4 16.26 33.54 -16.87
CA LEU A 4 16.86 32.27 -16.44
C LEU A 4 16.44 31.90 -15.01
N PHE A 5 16.31 32.90 -14.14
CA PHE A 5 15.82 32.71 -12.77
C PHE A 5 14.31 32.39 -12.75
N SER A 6 13.51 33.03 -13.61
CA SER A 6 12.08 32.73 -13.73
C SER A 6 11.82 31.32 -14.30
N GLY A 7 12.63 30.85 -15.24
CA GLY A 7 12.53 29.50 -15.79
C GLY A 7 12.87 28.40 -14.78
N LEU A 8 13.87 28.62 -13.92
CA LEU A 8 14.25 27.67 -12.88
C LEU A 8 13.17 27.53 -11.79
N ALA A 9 12.54 28.64 -11.40
CA ALA A 9 11.44 28.63 -10.44
C ALA A 9 10.22 27.86 -10.96
N ALA A 10 9.88 28.01 -12.25
CA ALA A 10 8.79 27.27 -12.89
C ALA A 10 9.08 25.75 -12.98
N ALA A 11 10.32 25.37 -13.29
CA ALA A 11 10.74 23.97 -13.35
C ALA A 11 10.69 23.29 -11.97
N LEU A 12 11.10 24.01 -10.91
CA LEU A 12 10.99 23.52 -9.53
C LEU A 12 9.54 23.32 -9.09
N LEU A 13 8.64 24.25 -9.43
CA LEU A 13 7.20 24.11 -9.15
C LEU A 13 6.54 22.96 -9.92
N ALA A 14 7.00 22.65 -11.14
CA ALA A 14 6.49 21.53 -11.93
C ALA A 14 7.02 20.16 -11.45
N SER A 15 8.17 20.12 -10.78
CA SER A 15 8.81 18.89 -10.31
C SER A 15 8.09 18.19 -9.15
N THR A 16 7.13 18.85 -8.50
CA THR A 16 6.35 18.30 -7.38
C THR A 16 5.11 17.51 -7.80
N ALA A 17 4.77 17.47 -9.10
CA ALA A 17 3.57 16.82 -9.62
C ALA A 17 3.73 15.30 -9.87
N ALA A 18 4.57 14.62 -9.10
CA ALA A 18 4.62 13.16 -9.13
C ALA A 18 3.39 12.59 -8.41
N PHE A 19 2.31 12.36 -9.15
CA PHE A 19 1.15 11.63 -8.65
C PHE A 19 1.54 10.17 -8.45
N ALA A 20 1.77 9.77 -7.19
CA ALA A 20 1.89 8.36 -6.84
C ALA A 20 0.53 7.69 -7.11
N ALA A 21 0.55 6.55 -7.80
CA ALA A 21 -0.66 5.77 -8.02
C ALA A 21 -1.20 5.21 -6.69
N ASP A 22 -2.53 5.13 -6.57
CA ASP A 22 -3.17 4.47 -5.43
C ASP A 22 -2.74 3.00 -5.35
N ILE A 23 -2.14 2.62 -4.23
CA ILE A 23 -1.78 1.22 -3.97
C ILE A 23 -2.97 0.46 -3.36
N LYS A 24 -3.17 -0.79 -3.79
CA LYS A 24 -4.28 -1.66 -3.35
C LYS A 24 -3.74 -3.01 -2.86
N PRO A 25 -3.07 -3.04 -1.69
CA PRO A 25 -2.46 -4.25 -1.17
C PRO A 25 -3.51 -5.32 -0.84
N ALA A 26 -3.11 -6.59 -0.97
CA ALA A 26 -3.94 -7.74 -0.64
C ALA A 26 -3.12 -8.85 0.04
N ILE A 27 -3.75 -9.58 0.95
CA ILE A 27 -3.16 -10.73 1.66
C ILE A 27 -3.96 -11.98 1.29
N VAL A 28 -3.25 -13.03 0.90
CA VAL A 28 -3.82 -14.33 0.58
C VAL A 28 -3.25 -15.34 1.57
N TYR A 29 -4.11 -15.92 2.40
CA TYR A 29 -3.75 -16.98 3.32
C TYR A 29 -4.05 -18.33 2.68
N ASP A 30 -3.07 -19.23 2.70
CA ASP A 30 -3.18 -20.58 2.18
C ASP A 30 -3.40 -21.58 3.34
N LEU A 31 -2.31 -22.12 3.89
CA LEU A 31 -2.35 -23.08 5.00
C LEU A 31 -2.52 -22.39 6.37
N GLY A 32 -3.36 -22.97 7.23
CA GLY A 32 -3.53 -22.53 8.63
C GLY A 32 -4.56 -21.44 8.86
N GLY A 33 -5.06 -20.80 7.79
CA GLY A 33 -6.06 -19.72 7.88
C GLY A 33 -5.51 -18.45 8.51
N LYS A 34 -6.31 -17.39 8.53
CA LYS A 34 -5.91 -16.07 9.02
C LYS A 34 -5.55 -16.03 10.51
N PHE A 35 -6.25 -16.81 11.33
CA PHE A 35 -6.14 -16.82 12.79
C PHE A 35 -5.37 -18.05 13.30
N ASP A 36 -4.19 -18.29 12.71
CA ASP A 36 -3.33 -19.44 12.99
C ASP A 36 -2.51 -19.32 14.29
N LYS A 37 -2.64 -18.20 15.04
CA LYS A 37 -1.82 -17.85 16.22
C LYS A 37 -0.31 -17.84 15.94
N SER A 38 0.07 -17.68 14.68
CA SER A 38 1.46 -17.74 14.23
C SER A 38 1.66 -16.70 13.12
N PHE A 39 2.19 -17.12 11.98
CA PHE A 39 2.62 -16.24 10.91
C PHE A 39 1.45 -15.48 10.27
N ASN A 40 0.34 -16.14 9.94
CA ASN A 40 -0.77 -15.49 9.24
C ASN A 40 -1.44 -14.42 10.11
N GLU A 41 -1.62 -14.71 11.41
CA GLU A 41 -2.16 -13.73 12.35
C GLU A 41 -1.20 -12.54 12.54
N GLY A 42 0.11 -12.80 12.57
CA GLY A 42 1.14 -11.77 12.58
C GLY A 42 1.09 -10.85 11.36
N VAL A 43 0.92 -11.42 10.16
CA VAL A 43 0.76 -10.68 8.90
C VAL A 43 -0.51 -9.83 8.92
N TYR A 44 -1.63 -10.37 9.38
CA TYR A 44 -2.88 -9.62 9.48
C TYR A 44 -2.77 -8.41 10.43
N ASN A 45 -2.16 -8.62 11.60
CA ASN A 45 -1.94 -7.54 12.56
C ASN A 45 -1.00 -6.44 12.00
N GLY A 46 0.01 -6.84 11.24
CA GLY A 46 0.87 -5.91 10.49
C GLY A 46 0.08 -5.08 9.48
N ALA A 47 -0.86 -5.69 8.77
CA ALA A 47 -1.71 -5.00 7.80
C ALA A 47 -2.69 -4.02 8.45
N LEU A 48 -3.25 -4.35 9.62
CA LEU A 48 -4.05 -3.41 10.42
C LEU A 48 -3.22 -2.19 10.84
N LYS A 49 -1.97 -2.40 11.26
CA LYS A 49 -1.04 -1.30 11.58
C LYS A 49 -0.75 -0.45 10.35
N PHE A 50 -0.45 -1.07 9.20
CA PHE A 50 -0.24 -0.38 7.93
C PHE A 50 -1.44 0.48 7.55
N LYS A 51 -2.67 -0.05 7.61
CA LYS A 51 -3.90 0.70 7.34
C LYS A 51 -4.03 1.90 8.28
N LYS A 52 -3.77 1.71 9.58
CA LYS A 52 -3.85 2.79 10.58
C LYS A 52 -2.83 3.90 10.31
N GLU A 53 -1.62 3.55 9.91
CA GLU A 53 -0.51 4.49 9.72
C GLU A 53 -0.58 5.23 8.38
N THR A 54 -1.07 4.56 7.34
CA THR A 54 -1.05 5.09 5.96
C THR A 54 -2.42 5.55 5.47
N GLY A 55 -3.51 5.12 6.10
CA GLY A 55 -4.87 5.30 5.60
C GLY A 55 -5.20 4.45 4.37
N VAL A 56 -4.29 3.60 3.91
CA VAL A 56 -4.48 2.74 2.74
C VAL A 56 -5.26 1.50 3.14
N GLU A 57 -6.38 1.26 2.46
CA GLU A 57 -7.17 0.04 2.61
C GLU A 57 -6.43 -1.17 2.02
N PHE A 58 -6.51 -2.31 2.70
CA PHE A 58 -6.04 -3.59 2.20
C PHE A 58 -7.19 -4.58 2.08
N ARG A 59 -7.03 -5.58 1.24
CA ARG A 59 -7.95 -6.72 1.14
C ARG A 59 -7.31 -7.97 1.75
N ASP A 60 -8.12 -8.87 2.24
CA ASP A 60 -7.66 -10.17 2.69
C ASP A 60 -8.60 -11.29 2.23
N LEU A 61 -8.00 -12.44 1.93
CA LEU A 61 -8.67 -13.64 1.42
C LEU A 61 -8.04 -14.86 2.06
N GLU A 62 -8.87 -15.74 2.60
CA GLU A 62 -8.49 -17.10 2.93
C GLU A 62 -8.89 -18.02 1.76
N ILE A 63 -7.96 -18.84 1.28
CA ILE A 63 -8.28 -19.85 0.27
C ILE A 63 -9.12 -20.92 0.96
N GLN A 64 -10.44 -20.79 0.85
CA GLN A 64 -11.33 -21.90 1.14
C GLN A 64 -11.26 -22.83 -0.07
N SER A 65 -10.63 -23.99 0.12
CA SER A 65 -10.75 -25.06 -0.86
C SER A 65 -12.19 -25.57 -0.79
N ASP A 66 -13.08 -24.99 -1.60
CA ASP A 66 -14.20 -25.76 -2.13
C ASP A 66 -13.60 -26.75 -3.13
N ALA A 67 -12.83 -27.71 -2.61
CA ALA A 67 -12.38 -28.85 -3.39
C ALA A 67 -13.65 -29.65 -3.75
N GLN A 68 -14.04 -29.46 -4.99
CA GLN A 68 -14.96 -30.26 -5.80
C GLN A 68 -14.87 -31.76 -5.51
#